data_AF-A0A924XMQ5-F1
#
_entry.id   AF-A0A924XMQ5-F1
#
_cell.length_a   1.000
_cell.length_b   1.000
_cell.length_c   1.000
_cell.angle_alpha   90.00
_cell.angle_beta   90.00
_cell.angle_gamma   90.00
#
_symmetry.space_group_name_H-M   'P 1'
#
loop_
_entity.id
_entity.type
_entity.pdbx_description
1 polymer ?
#
loop_
_entity_poly.entity_id
_entity_poly.type
_entity_poly.pdbx_seq_one_letter_code
_entity_poly.pdbx_strand_id
1 'polypeptide(L)' 'MIEDDVPRPTARLTLPPIDRLGVAELMAYAAELRAEITRVEREIAQKSSHRDAADSVFRQP' A
#
# COMPACT_ATOMS: atom_id res chain seq x y z
N MET A 1 10.81 -23.34 -0.42
CA MET A 1 11.08 -21.94 -0.04
C MET A 1 9.76 -21.19 -0.09
N ILE A 2 9.07 -21.09 1.04
CA ILE A 2 7.80 -20.35 1.18
C ILE A 2 7.97 -19.58 2.48
N GLU A 3 8.70 -18.46 2.44
CA GLU A 3 9.04 -17.72 3.66
C GLU A 3 8.99 -16.20 3.45
N ASP A 4 8.27 -15.73 2.42
CA ASP A 4 8.17 -14.30 2.09
C ASP A 4 6.79 -13.68 2.36
N ASP A 5 5.87 -14.42 3.00
CA ASP A 5 4.50 -13.96 3.28
C ASP A 5 4.21 -13.81 4.78
N VAL A 6 5.24 -13.60 5.60
CA VAL A 6 5.03 -13.17 6.99
C VAL A 6 4.87 -11.65 6.97
N PRO A 7 3.71 -11.09 7.37
CA PRO A 7 3.51 -9.65 7.40
C PRO A 7 4.57 -9.02 8.32
N ARG A 8 5.51 -8.29 7.74
CA ARG A 8 6.47 -7.49 8.49
C ARG A 8 5.68 -6.50 9.35
N PRO A 9 6.07 -6.25 10.62
CA PRO A 9 5.39 -5.26 11.44
C PRO A 9 5.37 -3.94 10.67
N THR A 10 4.17 -3.52 10.29
CA THR A 10 3.97 -2.29 9.55
C THR A 10 4.34 -1.13 10.46
N ALA A 11 5.22 -0.25 9.98
CA ALA A 11 5.38 1.06 10.59
C ALA A 11 3.99 1.69 10.62
N ARG A 12 3.38 1.78 11.80
CA ARG A 12 2.06 2.38 11.93
C ARG A 12 2.24 3.87 11.68
N LEU A 13 1.41 4.43 10.80
CA LEU A 13 1.32 5.87 10.65
C LEU A 13 0.97 6.46 12.02
N THR A 14 1.76 7.42 12.49
CA THR A 14 1.39 8.20 13.67
C THR A 14 0.16 9.02 13.32
N LEU A 15 -0.96 8.74 13.95
CA LEU A 15 -2.20 9.47 13.73
C LEU A 15 -2.14 10.78 14.53
N PRO A 16 -2.17 11.95 13.88
CA PRO A 16 -2.25 13.22 14.59
C PRO A 16 -3.62 13.35 15.27
N PRO A 17 -3.75 14.17 16.33
CA PRO A 17 -5.04 14.46 16.93
C PRO A 17 -5.88 15.33 15.98
N ILE A 18 -6.70 14.69 15.15
CA ILE A 18 -7.53 15.30 14.09
C ILE A 18 -8.36 16.48 14.63
N ASP A 19 -8.91 16.35 15.84
CA ASP A 19 -9.76 17.36 16.47
C ASP A 19 -9.03 18.70 16.75
N ARG A 20 -7.70 18.72 16.66
CA ARG A 20 -6.86 19.91 16.87
C ARG A 20 -6.40 20.56 15.57
N LEU A 21 -6.70 19.96 14.42
CA LEU A 21 -6.29 20.46 13.11
C LEU A 21 -7.34 21.40 12.52
N GLY A 22 -6.90 22.54 11.98
CA GLY A 22 -7.73 23.41 11.17
C GLY A 22 -8.04 22.79 9.79
N VAL A 23 -9.01 23.37 9.07
CA VAL A 23 -9.44 22.86 7.75
C VAL A 23 -8.28 22.73 6.75
N ALA A 24 -7.38 23.71 6.71
CA ALA A 24 -6.22 23.67 5.80
C ALA A 24 -5.26 22.52 6.15
N GLU A 25 -5.02 22.27 7.44
CA GLU A 25 -4.18 21.18 7.92
C GLU A 25 -4.83 19.82 7.63
N LEU A 26 -6.16 19.72 7.79
CA LEU A 26 -6.91 18.51 7.43
C LEU A 26 -6.84 18.21 5.92
N MET A 27 -6.91 19.25 5.07
CA MET A 27 -6.77 19.09 3.63
C MET A 27 -5.36 18.62 3.25
N ALA A 28 -4.32 19.20 3.87
CA ALA A 28 -2.94 18.78 3.66
C ALA A 28 -2.73 17.33 4.10
N TYR A 29 -3.19 16.96 5.29
CA TYR A 29 -3.09 15.60 5.82
C TYR A 29 -3.84 14.59 4.93
N ALA A 30 -5.03 14.94 4.43
CA ALA A 30 -5.76 14.11 3.50
C ALA A 30 -5.01 13.90 2.16
N ALA A 31 -4.31 14.92 1.67
CA ALA A 31 -3.48 14.81 0.46
C ALA A 31 -2.30 13.84 0.67
N GLU A 32 -1.62 13.93 1.82
CA GLU A 32 -0.53 13.02 2.19
C GLU A 32 -1.00 11.57 2.26
N LEU A 33 -2.13 11.31 2.95
CA LEU A 33 -2.71 9.97 3.06
C LEU A 33 -3.09 9.40 1.69
N ARG A 34 -3.65 10.21 0.79
CA ARG A 34 -3.98 9.77 -0.58
C ARG A 34 -2.73 9.42 -1.38
N ALA A 35 -1.66 10.20 -1.27
CA ALA A 35 -0.39 9.90 -1.93
C ALA A 35 0.19 8.56 -1.43
N GLU A 36 0.08 8.29 -0.13
CA GLU A 36 0.53 7.03 0.46
C GLU A 36 -0.31 5.85 -0.01
N ILE A 37 -1.64 6.00 -0.11
CA ILE A 37 -2.52 4.98 -0.71
C ILE A 37 -2.07 4.66 -2.13
N THR A 38 -1.85 5.67 -2.97
CA THR A 38 -1.37 5.47 -4.35
C THR A 38 -0.02 4.76 -4.40
N ARG A 39 0.90 5.07 -3.46
CA ARG A 39 2.19 4.39 -3.38
C ARG A 39 2.01 2.89 -3.07
N VAL A 40 1.17 2.57 -2.09
CA VAL A 40 0.87 1.19 -1.70
C VAL A 40 0.19 0.42 -2.83
N GLU A 41 -0.79 1.04 -3.51
CA GLU A 41 -1.47 0.44 -4.66
C GLU A 41 -0.50 0.10 -5.80
N ARG A 42 0.49 0.95 -6.08
CA ARG A 42 1.53 0.67 -7.08
C ARG A 42 2.39 -0.53 -6.70
N GLU A 43 2.81 -0.62 -5.44
CA GLU A 43 3.59 -1.77 -4.94
C GLU A 43 2.79 -3.08 -5.03
N ILE A 44 1.49 -3.03 -4.69
CA ILE A 44 0.58 -4.16 -4.83
C ILE A 44 0.47 -4.57 -6.29
N ALA A 45 0.26 -3.62 -7.21
CA ALA A 45 0.16 -3.90 -8.64
C ALA A 45 1.46 -4.53 -9.18
N GLN A 46 2.63 -4.02 -8.78
CA GLN A 46 3.92 -4.59 -9.19
C GLN A 46 4.06 -6.04 -8.70
N LYS A 47 3.78 -6.29 -7.40
CA LYS A 47 3.87 -7.64 -6.81
C LYS A 47 2.85 -8.61 -7.39
N SER A 48 1.66 -8.13 -7.76
CA SER A 48 0.61 -8.97 -8.37
C SER A 48 0.91 -9.32 -9.83
N SER A 49 1.52 -8.39 -10.59
CA SER A 49 1.91 -8.65 -11.99
C SER A 49 2.91 -9.81 -12.14
N HIS A 50 3.76 -10.03 -11.12
CA HIS A 50 4.68 -11.16 -11.09
C HIS A 50 3.94 -12.50 -10.85
N ARG A 51 2.84 -12.51 -10.10
CA ARG A 51 2.02 -13.73 -9.91
C ARG A 51 1.28 -14.09 -11.19
N ASP A 52 0.68 -13.12 -11.88
CA ASP A 52 -0.10 -13.37 -13.10
C ASP A 52 0.79 -13.80 -14.28
N ALA A 53 2.01 -13.26 -14.37
CA ALA A 53 2.98 -13.69 -15.38
C ALA A 53 3.37 -15.17 -15.19
N ALA A 54 3.62 -15.61 -13.95
CA ALA A 54 3.90 -17.02 -13.66
C ALA A 54 2.69 -17.91 -13.94
N ASP A 55 1.49 -17.50 -13.52
CA ASP A 55 0.24 -18.22 -13.74
C ASP A 55 -0.10 -18.42 -15.23
N SER A 56 0.31 -17.49 -16.11
CA SER A 56 0.13 -17.62 -17.56
C SER A 56 1.12 -18.59 -18.22
N VAL A 57 2.33 -18.74 -17.66
CA VAL A 57 3.35 -19.67 -18.17
C VAL A 57 3.02 -21.12 -17.80
N PHE A 58 2.38 -21.34 -16.64
CA PHE A 58 1.97 -22.67 -16.18
C PHE A 58 0.57 -23.11 -16.64
N ARG A 59 -0.24 -22.21 -17.23
CA ARG A 59 -1.51 -22.54 -17.91
C ARG A 59 -1.36 -22.46 -19.43
N GLN A 60 -0.55 -23.34 -20.01
CA GLN A 60 -0.77 -23.80 -21.38
C GLN A 60 -1.09 -25.30 -21.32
N PRO A 61 -1.97 -25.82 -22.21
CA PRO A 61 -2.32 -27.25 -22.26
C PRO A 61 -1.14 -28.14 -22.63
#